data_AF-A0A1I3CWJ3-F1
#
_entry.id   AF-A0A1I3CWJ3-F1
#
_cell.length_a   1.000
_cell.length_b   1.000
_cell.length_c   1.000
_cell.angle_alpha   90.00
_cell.angle_beta   90.00
_cell.angle_gamma   90.00
#
_symmetry.space_group_name_H-M   'P 1'
#
loop_
_entity.id
_entity.type
_entity.pdbx_description
1 polymer ?
#
loop_
_entity_poly.entity_id
_entity_poly.type
_entity_poly.pdbx_seq_one_letter_code
_entity_poly.pdbx_strand_id
1 'polypeptide(L)'
;MEREHMDFDVVIVGAGPSGLAAACRLMQQANEAERALSVCVVEKGSEVGAHILSGAIFEPRALDELFPDWAERGAPLTTPAIRDEVYLLKDERSARKLPNALVPKTMHNVGTPGAESGQNYVISAGNLCRWLGEQAEELGVEIFPGFAAQEVLYDVSGTVRGIITGDMGVGADGEPKEGYMPGMELRAKYTLFAEGARGHLGKRLIERFDLAAGRDPQHYAIGFKELWDIPADRHEPGLVLHGSGWPLDKDTHGGFFLYHAENQQVVVGLIIDLAYRNPYLSPFDEFQRMKHHPLLKQYLEGGSRVAYGARAITKGGINCLPKMTFPGGLLIGCDAGTLNFAKIKGLHTAMKSGLVAAETVFEALLGDDEGGQELTSFTARWEQSWAYRELRETANFGPAIHKYGTVMGGAYNFIDQWLGGKLPPVHDTTPDHAKLEQAAQGRKIDYPKPDGKLSFDKPSSVFLSNTNHDEDQPSHLRLKDPAVPIRDNLPKFDEPAQRYCPVGVYEVIEGDDGQPKFQINFQNCIHCKTCDIKDPAQNIEWVAPEGGGGPNYPNM
;
A
#
# COMPACT_ATOMS: atom_id res chain seq x y z
N MET A 1 -22.71 -6.10 27.56
CA MET A 1 -21.80 -5.16 28.27
C MET A 1 -21.84 -3.87 27.48
N GLU A 2 -21.98 -2.73 28.15
CA GLU A 2 -21.90 -1.42 27.48
C GLU A 2 -20.42 -1.14 27.17
N ARG A 3 -20.09 -0.82 25.90
CA ARG A 3 -18.71 -0.49 25.51
C ARG A 3 -18.36 0.89 26.04
N GLU A 4 -17.13 1.07 26.52
CA GLU A 4 -16.62 2.41 26.83
C GLU A 4 -16.52 3.23 25.54
N HIS A 5 -16.66 4.55 25.65
CA HIS A 5 -16.53 5.46 24.51
C HIS A 5 -15.70 6.69 24.86
N MET A 6 -15.04 7.23 23.83
CA MET A 6 -14.39 8.53 23.84
C MET A 6 -14.92 9.35 22.66
N ASP A 7 -15.16 10.64 22.89
CA ASP A 7 -15.64 11.57 21.86
C ASP A 7 -14.51 12.47 21.38
N PHE A 8 -14.38 12.58 20.06
CA PHE A 8 -13.46 13.46 19.37
C PHE A 8 -14.20 14.31 18.33
N ASP A 9 -13.61 15.39 17.86
CA ASP A 9 -14.12 16.09 16.69
C ASP A 9 -13.79 15.30 15.42
N VAL A 10 -12.58 14.76 15.32
CA VAL A 10 -12.12 13.97 14.18
C VAL A 10 -11.40 12.70 14.64
N VAL A 11 -11.83 11.56 14.10
CA VAL A 11 -11.10 10.28 14.21
C VAL A 11 -10.49 9.93 12.85
N ILE A 12 -9.23 9.51 12.84
CA ILE A 12 -8.47 9.14 11.65
C ILE A 12 -8.01 7.70 11.80
N VAL A 13 -8.35 6.86 10.83
CA VAL A 13 -8.00 5.44 10.82
C VAL A 13 -6.76 5.21 9.94
N GLY A 14 -5.61 5.03 10.59
CA GLY A 14 -4.32 4.73 9.97
C GLY A 14 -3.31 5.87 10.08
N ALA A 15 -2.17 5.61 10.73
CA ALA A 15 -1.06 6.55 10.86
C ALA A 15 -0.07 6.45 9.67
N GLY A 16 -0.62 6.36 8.46
CA GLY A 16 0.15 6.49 7.22
C GLY A 16 0.30 7.94 6.78
N PRO A 17 1.01 8.22 5.67
CA PRO A 17 1.27 9.58 5.20
C PRO A 17 0.01 10.41 4.98
N SER A 18 -1.09 9.79 4.55
CA SER A 18 -2.37 10.49 4.35
C SER A 18 -3.04 10.88 5.67
N GLY A 19 -3.09 9.96 6.63
CA GLY A 19 -3.74 10.19 7.92
C GLY A 19 -2.96 11.20 8.76
N LEU A 20 -1.64 11.06 8.83
CA LEU A 20 -0.78 11.99 9.55
C LEU A 20 -0.77 13.39 8.91
N ALA A 21 -0.74 13.49 7.57
CA ALA A 21 -0.86 14.79 6.91
C ALA A 21 -2.20 15.48 7.19
N ALA A 22 -3.30 14.71 7.23
CA ALA A 22 -4.60 15.25 7.62
C ALA A 22 -4.61 15.72 9.08
N ALA A 23 -4.06 14.91 10.00
CA ALA A 23 -3.98 15.23 11.42
C ALA A 23 -3.18 16.51 11.67
N CYS A 24 -1.96 16.62 11.10
CA CYS A 24 -1.13 17.80 11.21
C CYS A 24 -1.84 19.04 10.65
N ARG A 25 -2.44 18.95 9.46
CA ARG A 25 -3.10 20.10 8.84
C ARG A 25 -4.33 20.56 9.64
N LEU A 26 -5.14 19.63 10.16
CA LEU A 26 -6.28 19.96 11.02
C LEU A 26 -5.83 20.77 12.24
N MET A 27 -4.80 20.30 12.94
CA MET A 27 -4.31 20.98 14.14
C MET A 27 -3.59 22.30 13.82
N GLN A 28 -2.88 22.40 12.70
CA GLN A 28 -2.34 23.68 12.23
C GLN A 28 -3.47 24.72 12.04
N GLN A 29 -4.54 24.37 11.32
CA GLN A 29 -5.67 25.27 11.10
C GLN A 29 -6.40 25.63 12.39
N ALA A 30 -6.57 24.64 13.29
CA ALA A 30 -7.17 24.86 14.60
C ALA A 30 -6.35 25.84 15.45
N ASN A 31 -5.03 25.66 15.49
CA ASN A 31 -4.10 26.52 16.22
C ASN A 31 -4.06 27.94 15.62
N GLU A 32 -4.03 28.07 14.28
CA GLU A 32 -4.07 29.37 13.58
C GLU A 32 -5.39 30.13 13.84
N ALA A 33 -6.50 29.41 13.97
CA ALA A 33 -7.81 29.98 14.27
C ALA A 33 -8.11 30.12 15.78
N GLU A 34 -7.16 29.77 16.65
CA GLU A 34 -7.33 29.72 18.12
C GLU A 34 -8.57 28.91 18.55
N ARG A 35 -8.88 27.81 17.85
CA ARG A 35 -10.03 26.95 18.10
C ARG A 35 -9.58 25.63 18.71
N ALA A 36 -10.20 25.25 19.82
CA ALA A 36 -10.01 23.90 20.38
C ALA A 36 -10.59 22.86 19.42
N LEU A 37 -9.77 21.87 19.07
CA LEU A 37 -10.13 20.74 18.23
C LEU A 37 -9.51 19.47 18.82
N SER A 38 -10.30 18.41 18.93
CA SER A 38 -9.82 17.10 19.38
C SER A 38 -9.68 16.14 18.18
N VAL A 39 -8.46 15.68 17.93
CA VAL A 39 -8.12 14.79 16.80
C VAL A 39 -7.44 13.53 17.31
N CYS A 40 -8.02 12.39 16.96
CA CYS A 40 -7.51 11.07 17.31
C CYS A 40 -7.05 10.32 16.06
N VAL A 41 -5.87 9.70 16.11
CA VAL A 41 -5.35 8.80 15.08
C VAL A 41 -5.16 7.42 15.67
N VAL A 42 -5.81 6.40 15.11
CA VAL A 42 -5.58 4.99 15.49
C VAL A 42 -4.71 4.29 14.47
N GLU A 43 -3.76 3.47 14.94
CA GLU A 43 -2.87 2.67 14.09
C GLU A 43 -2.75 1.25 14.62
N LYS A 44 -2.87 0.28 13.70
CA LYS A 44 -2.76 -1.15 14.04
C LYS A 44 -1.33 -1.58 14.39
N GLY A 45 -0.31 -0.92 13.84
CA GLY A 45 1.10 -1.19 14.16
C GLY A 45 1.43 -0.87 15.61
N SER A 46 2.36 -1.62 16.18
CA SER A 46 2.82 -1.42 17.58
C SER A 46 3.38 -0.02 17.84
N GLU A 47 3.83 0.65 16.78
CA GLU A 47 4.24 2.05 16.74
C GLU A 47 3.92 2.63 15.35
N VAL A 48 3.90 3.96 15.24
CA VAL A 48 3.82 4.62 13.93
C VAL A 48 5.02 4.18 13.08
N GLY A 49 4.78 3.82 11.82
CA GLY A 49 5.83 3.36 10.91
C GLY A 49 6.05 1.84 10.86
N ALA A 50 5.67 1.08 11.89
CA ALA A 50 5.91 -0.38 11.96
C ALA A 50 5.27 -1.17 10.80
N HIS A 51 4.16 -0.68 10.26
CA HIS A 51 3.43 -1.30 9.15
C HIS A 51 3.61 -0.59 7.80
N ILE A 52 4.49 0.41 7.73
CA ILE A 52 4.74 1.17 6.52
C ILE A 52 5.79 0.45 5.67
N LEU A 53 5.47 0.29 4.38
CA LEU A 53 6.38 -0.31 3.42
C LEU A 53 6.28 0.42 2.08
N SER A 54 7.42 0.89 1.58
CA SER A 54 7.53 1.50 0.25
C SER A 54 8.96 1.46 -0.27
N GLY A 55 9.14 1.34 -1.59
CA GLY A 55 10.44 1.60 -2.21
C GLY A 55 10.90 3.06 -2.04
N ALA A 56 9.93 3.98 -1.99
CA ALA A 56 10.04 5.39 -1.61
C ALA A 56 11.13 6.23 -2.31
N ILE A 57 10.88 6.55 -3.59
CA ILE A 57 11.33 7.82 -4.18
C ILE A 57 10.26 8.88 -3.91
N PHE A 58 10.55 9.80 -3.01
CA PHE A 58 9.60 10.77 -2.49
C PHE A 58 9.65 12.11 -3.24
N GLU A 59 8.46 12.60 -3.61
CA GLU A 59 8.25 13.94 -4.16
C GLU A 59 7.82 14.87 -3.01
N PRO A 60 8.63 15.88 -2.65
CA PRO A 60 8.41 16.65 -1.43
C PRO A 60 7.22 17.62 -1.52
N ARG A 61 6.62 17.83 -2.70
CA ARG A 61 5.60 18.86 -2.94
C ARG A 61 4.49 18.96 -1.88
N ALA A 62 3.93 17.82 -1.44
CA ALA A 62 2.89 17.82 -0.41
C ALA A 62 3.45 18.13 0.99
N LEU A 63 4.70 17.74 1.26
CA LEU A 63 5.40 18.09 2.48
C LEU A 63 5.79 19.57 2.49
N ASP A 64 6.21 20.14 1.35
CA ASP A 64 6.48 21.57 1.19
C ASP A 64 5.23 22.43 1.50
N GLU A 65 4.04 21.93 1.16
CA GLU A 65 2.78 22.59 1.52
C GLU A 65 2.47 22.46 3.01
N LEU A 66 2.71 21.29 3.62
CA LEU A 66 2.35 21.00 5.01
C LEU A 66 3.31 21.63 6.02
N PHE A 67 4.62 21.49 5.78
CA PHE A 67 5.71 22.00 6.60
C PHE A 67 6.77 22.62 5.70
N PRO A 68 6.62 23.88 5.26
CA PRO A 68 7.60 24.54 4.40
C PRO A 68 9.03 24.59 5.00
N ASP A 69 9.13 24.47 6.32
CA ASP A 69 10.34 24.42 7.15
C ASP A 69 10.77 22.99 7.53
N TRP A 70 10.29 21.94 6.83
CA TRP A 70 10.55 20.53 7.14
C TRP A 70 12.04 20.20 7.29
N ALA A 71 12.92 20.87 6.52
CA ALA A 71 14.36 20.66 6.58
C ALA A 71 14.95 21.15 7.90
N GLU A 72 14.48 22.29 8.42
CA GLU A 72 14.90 22.86 9.70
C GLU A 72 14.36 22.06 10.88
N ARG A 73 13.19 21.45 10.70
CA ARG A 73 12.55 20.50 11.64
C ARG A 73 13.15 19.09 11.61
N GLY A 74 14.15 18.84 10.77
CA GLY A 74 14.86 17.55 10.73
C GLY A 74 14.10 16.41 10.07
N ALA A 75 13.22 16.69 9.09
CA ALA A 75 12.56 15.61 8.35
C ALA A 75 13.59 14.70 7.64
N PRO A 76 13.34 13.37 7.53
CA PRO A 76 14.34 12.38 7.10
C PRO A 76 14.52 12.32 5.56
N LEU A 77 14.71 13.47 4.91
CA LEU A 77 14.95 13.62 3.48
C LEU A 77 16.43 13.96 3.23
N THR A 78 17.32 13.03 3.58
CA THR A 78 18.79 13.24 3.58
C THR A 78 19.46 12.85 2.27
N THR A 79 18.83 12.00 1.46
CA THR A 79 19.43 11.42 0.24
C THR A 79 18.70 11.89 -1.02
N PRO A 80 19.11 13.00 -1.66
CA PRO A 80 18.53 13.42 -2.94
C PRO A 80 18.84 12.40 -4.04
N ALA A 81 17.90 12.17 -4.95
CA ALA A 81 18.15 11.42 -6.18
C ALA A 81 19.13 12.19 -7.07
N ILE A 82 20.30 11.59 -7.33
CA ILE A 82 21.41 12.19 -8.09
C ILE A 82 21.49 11.63 -9.51
N ARG A 83 21.14 10.35 -9.69
CA ARG A 83 21.24 9.67 -11.00
C ARG A 83 20.11 8.68 -11.18
N ASP A 84 19.32 8.87 -12.24
CA ASP A 84 18.31 7.90 -12.67
C ASP A 84 18.79 7.04 -13.82
N GLU A 85 18.54 5.74 -13.71
CA GLU A 85 18.81 4.78 -14.76
C GLU A 85 17.64 3.82 -14.96
N VAL A 86 17.11 3.79 -16.19
CA VAL A 86 16.04 2.87 -16.58
C VAL A 86 16.60 1.74 -17.44
N TYR A 87 16.27 0.51 -17.07
CA TYR A 87 16.74 -0.70 -17.74
C TYR A 87 15.59 -1.59 -18.23
N LEU A 88 15.81 -2.25 -19.35
CA LEU A 88 15.03 -3.40 -19.79
C LEU A 88 15.87 -4.67 -19.61
N LEU A 89 15.45 -5.57 -18.72
CA LEU A 89 16.07 -6.89 -18.57
C LEU A 89 15.50 -7.80 -19.66
N LYS A 90 16.34 -8.20 -20.62
CA LYS A 90 15.92 -9.03 -21.76
C LYS A 90 15.77 -10.50 -21.37
N ASP A 91 16.67 -10.95 -20.52
CA ASP A 91 16.79 -12.32 -20.04
C ASP A 91 17.56 -12.31 -18.70
N GLU A 92 17.93 -13.50 -18.21
CA GLU A 92 18.62 -13.68 -16.92
C GLU A 92 20.04 -13.05 -16.87
N ARG A 93 20.62 -12.66 -18.01
CA ARG A 93 22.02 -12.17 -18.11
C ARG A 93 22.14 -10.76 -18.69
N SER A 94 21.24 -10.40 -19.61
CA SER A 94 21.37 -9.20 -20.42
C SER A 94 20.37 -8.12 -20.02
N ALA A 95 20.90 -6.94 -19.69
CA ALA A 95 20.13 -5.72 -19.55
C ALA A 95 20.47 -4.72 -20.66
N ARG A 96 19.49 -3.88 -21.01
CA ARG A 96 19.69 -2.71 -21.87
C ARG A 96 19.29 -1.45 -21.11
N LYS A 97 20.24 -0.54 -20.89
CA LYS A 97 19.95 0.81 -20.41
C LYS A 97 19.19 1.57 -21.49
N LEU A 98 18.08 2.19 -21.13
CA LEU A 98 17.33 3.07 -22.01
C LEU A 98 17.99 4.46 -22.02
N PRO A 99 18.16 5.10 -23.19
CA PRO A 99 18.64 6.49 -23.22
C PRO A 99 17.67 7.41 -22.49
N ASN A 100 18.16 8.26 -21.58
CA ASN A 100 17.31 9.13 -20.75
C ASN A 100 16.36 10.02 -21.57
N ALA A 101 16.74 10.42 -22.78
CA ALA A 101 15.87 11.19 -23.68
C ALA A 101 14.61 10.43 -24.15
N LEU A 102 14.62 9.10 -24.08
CA LEU A 102 13.49 8.23 -24.44
C LEU A 102 12.71 7.75 -23.21
N VAL A 103 13.18 8.05 -22.00
CA VAL A 103 12.51 7.70 -20.75
C VAL A 103 11.39 8.71 -20.50
N PRO A 104 10.14 8.26 -20.22
CA PRO A 104 9.02 9.15 -19.92
C PRO A 104 9.31 10.14 -18.78
N LYS A 105 8.72 11.34 -18.86
CA LYS A 105 8.86 12.39 -17.84
C LYS A 105 8.52 11.89 -16.42
N THR A 106 7.54 11.00 -16.30
CA THR A 106 7.09 10.43 -15.03
C THR A 106 8.12 9.54 -14.33
N MET A 107 9.19 9.13 -15.02
CA MET A 107 10.24 8.26 -14.48
C MET A 107 11.53 9.01 -14.17
N HIS A 108 11.58 10.33 -14.35
CA HIS A 108 12.72 11.15 -13.93
C HIS A 108 12.50 11.64 -12.49
N ASN A 109 13.53 11.48 -11.67
CA ASN A 109 13.57 11.81 -10.25
C ASN A 109 14.65 12.82 -9.89
N VAL A 110 15.70 12.92 -10.71
CA VAL A 110 16.71 13.98 -10.57
C VAL A 110 16.09 15.33 -10.92
N GLY A 111 16.18 16.27 -9.98
CA GLY A 111 15.69 17.63 -10.19
C GLY A 111 16.39 18.29 -11.38
N THR A 112 15.64 18.99 -12.22
CA THR A 112 16.21 19.88 -13.25
C THR A 112 15.80 21.32 -12.97
N PRO A 113 16.71 22.31 -13.09
CA PRO A 113 16.36 23.72 -12.89
C PRO A 113 15.21 24.13 -13.82
N GLY A 114 14.10 24.59 -13.24
CA GLY A 114 12.92 25.07 -13.99
C GLY A 114 11.87 24.02 -14.37
N ALA A 115 12.03 22.75 -13.97
CA ALA A 115 10.97 21.76 -14.11
C ALA A 115 9.88 21.91 -13.02
N GLU A 116 8.63 21.57 -13.36
CA GLU A 116 7.51 21.57 -12.40
C GLU A 116 7.71 20.54 -11.26
N SER A 117 8.53 19.52 -11.47
CA SER A 117 8.95 18.55 -10.45
C SER A 117 10.27 18.99 -9.83
N GLY A 118 10.26 19.27 -8.53
CA GLY A 118 11.45 19.56 -7.74
C GLY A 118 12.40 18.35 -7.58
N GLN A 119 13.40 18.51 -6.72
CA GLN A 119 14.31 17.43 -6.33
C GLN A 119 13.54 16.34 -5.58
N ASN A 120 13.70 15.07 -5.99
CA ASN A 120 13.15 13.93 -5.26
C ASN A 120 14.20 13.29 -4.35
N TYR A 121 13.74 12.52 -3.37
CA TYR A 121 14.59 11.92 -2.35
C TYR A 121 14.37 10.42 -2.24
N VAL A 122 15.46 9.66 -2.08
CA VAL A 122 15.40 8.27 -1.62
C VAL A 122 15.19 8.33 -0.11
N ILE A 123 14.08 7.80 0.40
CA ILE A 123 13.74 7.87 1.84
C ILE A 123 13.32 6.51 2.40
N SER A 124 13.23 6.44 3.73
CA SER A 124 12.41 5.45 4.43
C SER A 124 11.02 6.03 4.64
N ALA A 125 9.98 5.37 4.11
CA ALA A 125 8.60 5.82 4.30
C ALA A 125 8.16 5.61 5.76
N GLY A 126 8.63 4.55 6.42
CA GLY A 126 8.43 4.35 7.85
C GLY A 126 9.00 5.50 8.68
N ASN A 127 10.22 5.97 8.37
CA ASN A 127 10.83 7.09 9.09
C ASN A 127 10.12 8.42 8.82
N LEU A 128 9.65 8.65 7.59
CA LEU A 128 8.81 9.81 7.30
C LEU A 128 7.52 9.79 8.12
N CYS A 129 6.87 8.64 8.27
CA CYS A 129 5.65 8.53 9.08
C CYS A 129 5.94 8.70 10.57
N ARG A 130 7.06 8.15 11.10
CA ARG A 130 7.48 8.40 12.48
C ARG A 130 7.66 9.90 12.75
N TRP A 131 8.42 10.57 11.88
CA TRP A 131 8.63 12.02 11.98
C TRP A 131 7.32 12.80 11.86
N LEU A 132 6.43 12.47 10.91
CA LEU A 132 5.11 13.09 10.81
C LEU A 132 4.24 12.83 12.06
N GLY A 133 4.39 11.66 12.70
CA GLY A 133 3.76 11.32 13.97
C GLY A 133 4.22 12.25 15.10
N GLU A 134 5.53 12.43 15.25
CA GLU A 134 6.11 13.38 16.21
C GLU A 134 5.59 14.80 15.97
N GLN A 135 5.54 15.25 14.71
CA GLN A 135 4.99 16.57 14.37
C GLN A 135 3.49 16.68 14.70
N ALA A 136 2.72 15.61 14.53
CA ALA A 136 1.30 15.59 14.87
C ALA A 136 1.08 15.65 16.39
N GLU A 137 1.85 14.88 17.17
CA GLU A 137 1.80 14.92 18.65
C GLU A 137 2.19 16.30 19.19
N GLU A 138 3.24 16.92 18.64
CA GLU A 138 3.64 18.30 18.98
C GLU A 138 2.52 19.33 18.71
N LEU A 139 1.68 19.07 17.70
CA LEU A 139 0.52 19.90 17.37
C LEU A 139 -0.72 19.60 18.24
N GLY A 140 -0.67 18.59 19.11
CA GLY A 140 -1.75 18.20 20.02
C GLY A 140 -2.64 17.06 19.52
N VAL A 141 -2.23 16.30 18.51
CA VAL A 141 -2.95 15.10 18.05
C VAL A 141 -2.74 13.96 19.05
N GLU A 142 -3.81 13.24 19.38
CA GLU A 142 -3.72 12.00 20.15
C GLU A 142 -3.52 10.80 19.21
N ILE A 143 -2.35 10.17 19.26
CA ILE A 143 -2.03 9.00 18.44
C ILE A 143 -2.02 7.74 19.29
N PHE A 144 -2.82 6.75 18.88
CA PHE A 144 -2.96 5.45 19.55
C PHE A 144 -2.41 4.33 18.65
N PRO A 145 -1.09 4.09 18.65
CA PRO A 145 -0.52 2.90 18.03
C PRO A 145 -0.90 1.65 18.84
N GLY A 146 -0.97 0.51 18.17
CA GLY A 146 -1.42 -0.75 18.75
C GLY A 146 -2.94 -0.88 18.84
N PHE A 147 -3.71 0.06 18.28
CA PHE A 147 -5.18 0.03 18.28
C PHE A 147 -5.69 -0.10 16.85
N ALA A 148 -6.16 -1.29 16.50
CA ALA A 148 -6.81 -1.53 15.21
C ALA A 148 -8.28 -1.11 15.28
N ALA A 149 -8.72 -0.27 14.32
CA ALA A 149 -10.15 -0.07 14.08
C ALA A 149 -10.74 -1.35 13.45
N GLN A 150 -11.74 -1.94 14.08
CA GLN A 150 -12.31 -3.24 13.69
C GLN A 150 -13.66 -3.11 13.00
N GLU A 151 -14.46 -2.12 13.43
CA GLU A 151 -15.78 -1.84 12.88
C GLU A 151 -16.00 -0.34 12.69
N VAL A 152 -16.88 0.01 11.75
CA VAL A 152 -17.37 1.38 11.57
C VAL A 152 -18.60 1.56 12.44
N LEU A 153 -18.63 2.63 13.22
CA LEU A 153 -19.79 2.99 14.03
C LEU A 153 -20.78 3.79 13.19
N TYR A 154 -22.05 3.35 13.14
CA TYR A 154 -23.12 4.02 12.44
C TYR A 154 -24.24 4.43 13.39
N ASP A 155 -24.84 5.60 13.16
CA ASP A 155 -26.13 5.92 13.80
C ASP A 155 -27.32 5.23 13.11
N VAL A 156 -28.51 5.44 13.67
CA VAL A 156 -29.77 4.87 13.15
C VAL A 156 -30.12 5.31 11.73
N SER A 157 -29.58 6.44 11.27
CA SER A 157 -29.75 6.94 9.90
C SER A 157 -28.74 6.33 8.91
N GLY A 158 -27.78 5.55 9.43
CA GLY A 158 -26.70 4.96 8.64
C GLY A 158 -25.51 5.89 8.43
N THR A 159 -25.46 7.02 9.13
CA THR A 159 -24.36 7.99 9.09
C THR A 159 -23.18 7.50 9.92
N VAL A 160 -21.96 7.68 9.44
CA VAL A 160 -20.74 7.32 10.19
C VAL A 160 -20.57 8.25 11.39
N ARG A 161 -20.31 7.66 12.56
CA ARG A 161 -20.11 8.36 13.84
C ARG A 161 -18.82 7.99 14.55
N GLY A 162 -17.89 7.32 13.86
CA GLY A 162 -16.65 6.85 14.46
C GLY A 162 -16.30 5.43 14.09
N ILE A 163 -15.51 4.79 14.95
CA ILE A 163 -15.10 3.39 14.83
C ILE A 163 -15.21 2.68 16.18
N ILE A 164 -15.13 1.34 16.13
CA ILE A 164 -14.93 0.49 17.29
C ILE A 164 -13.56 -0.17 17.16
N THR A 165 -12.72 -0.08 18.20
CA THR A 165 -11.43 -0.76 18.22
C THR A 165 -11.60 -2.27 18.43
N GLY A 166 -10.56 -3.06 18.14
CA GLY A 166 -10.58 -4.51 18.36
C GLY A 166 -10.73 -4.87 19.84
N ASP A 167 -11.49 -5.93 20.11
CA ASP A 167 -11.49 -6.57 21.44
C ASP A 167 -10.09 -7.15 21.72
N MET A 168 -9.68 -7.13 23.00
CA MET A 168 -8.44 -7.75 23.45
C MET A 168 -8.74 -8.99 24.27
N GLY A 169 -7.89 -10.02 24.14
CA GLY A 169 -8.00 -11.22 24.95
C GLY A 169 -9.11 -12.15 24.45
N VAL A 170 -9.22 -12.34 23.14
CA VAL A 170 -10.14 -13.31 22.53
C VAL A 170 -9.36 -14.56 22.13
N GLY A 171 -9.76 -15.73 22.60
CA GLY A 171 -9.11 -17.01 22.32
C GLY A 171 -9.27 -17.45 20.87
N ALA A 172 -8.49 -18.42 20.41
CA ALA A 172 -8.58 -18.95 19.04
C ALA A 172 -9.97 -19.55 18.70
N ASP A 173 -10.73 -19.99 19.70
CA ASP A 173 -12.11 -20.48 19.59
C ASP A 173 -13.15 -19.35 19.53
N GLY A 174 -12.74 -18.10 19.73
CA GLY A 174 -13.60 -16.93 19.80
C GLY A 174 -14.14 -16.62 21.19
N GLU A 175 -13.79 -17.40 22.21
CA GLU A 175 -14.25 -17.19 23.58
C GLU A 175 -13.36 -16.17 24.32
N PRO A 176 -13.92 -15.37 25.24
CA PRO A 176 -13.15 -14.45 26.08
C PRO A 176 -12.09 -15.17 26.95
N LYS A 177 -10.83 -14.72 26.88
CA LYS A 177 -9.74 -15.14 27.78
C LYS A 177 -9.78 -14.41 29.12
N GLU A 178 -8.96 -14.86 30.07
CA GLU A 178 -8.68 -14.09 31.29
C GLU A 178 -8.07 -12.73 30.90
N GLY A 179 -8.71 -11.64 31.31
CA GLY A 179 -8.31 -10.28 30.90
C GLY A 179 -8.98 -9.77 29.62
N TYR A 180 -10.04 -10.43 29.13
CA TYR A 180 -10.84 -9.91 28.02
C TYR A 180 -11.29 -8.46 28.28
N MET A 181 -11.03 -7.60 27.30
CA MET A 181 -11.50 -6.22 27.29
C MET A 181 -12.25 -5.96 25.98
N PRO A 182 -13.53 -5.56 26.03
CA PRO A 182 -14.22 -5.15 24.83
C PRO A 182 -13.53 -3.93 24.23
N GLY A 183 -13.43 -3.90 22.91
CA GLY A 183 -12.96 -2.73 22.18
C GLY A 183 -13.81 -1.50 22.47
N MET A 184 -13.17 -0.34 22.38
CA MET A 184 -13.73 0.96 22.72
C MET A 184 -14.38 1.62 21.49
N GLU A 185 -15.46 2.36 21.71
CA GLU A 185 -16.04 3.23 20.69
C GLU A 185 -15.26 4.55 20.65
N LEU A 186 -14.67 4.89 19.51
CA LEU A 186 -14.11 6.21 19.27
C LEU A 186 -15.09 6.99 18.40
N ARG A 187 -15.87 7.84 19.04
CA ARG A 187 -16.94 8.61 18.41
C ARG A 187 -16.38 9.91 17.84
N ALA A 188 -16.89 10.31 16.67
CA ALA A 188 -16.45 11.51 15.99
C ALA A 188 -17.56 12.22 15.24
N LYS A 189 -17.42 13.55 15.09
CA LYS A 189 -18.22 14.33 14.13
C LYS A 189 -17.90 13.93 12.69
N TYR A 190 -16.61 13.70 12.41
CA TYR A 190 -16.11 13.22 11.13
C TYR A 190 -15.05 12.13 11.30
N THR A 191 -15.12 11.08 10.48
CA THR A 191 -14.12 10.00 10.45
C THR A 191 -13.39 9.94 9.11
N LEU A 192 -12.05 9.97 9.14
CA LEU A 192 -11.21 9.87 7.95
C LEU A 192 -10.60 8.47 7.85
N PHE A 193 -10.89 7.75 6.77
CA PHE A 193 -10.39 6.40 6.54
C PHE A 193 -9.14 6.47 5.65
N ALA A 194 -8.00 6.06 6.21
CA ALA A 194 -6.68 6.16 5.62
C ALA A 194 -5.87 4.86 5.79
N GLU A 195 -6.52 3.69 5.75
CA GLU A 195 -5.91 2.38 5.99
C GLU A 195 -4.85 1.98 4.91
N GLY A 196 -4.78 2.74 3.83
CA GLY A 196 -3.94 2.49 2.67
C GLY A 196 -4.51 1.41 1.76
N ALA A 197 -3.66 0.85 0.89
CA ALA A 197 -4.12 -0.07 -0.15
C ALA A 197 -4.92 -1.25 0.43
N ARG A 198 -6.17 -1.38 -0.04
CA ARG A 198 -7.14 -2.40 0.38
C ARG A 198 -7.37 -2.37 1.90
N GLY A 199 -7.77 -1.19 2.42
CA GLY A 199 -8.34 -1.05 3.76
C GLY A 199 -9.55 -1.97 3.92
N HIS A 200 -9.68 -2.60 5.09
CA HIS A 200 -10.77 -3.55 5.29
C HIS A 200 -12.08 -2.84 5.67
N LEU A 201 -11.99 -1.71 6.37
CA LEU A 201 -13.14 -0.82 6.57
C LEU A 201 -13.41 -0.01 5.31
N GLY A 202 -12.37 0.50 4.64
CA GLY A 202 -12.47 1.18 3.36
C GLY A 202 -13.23 0.36 2.30
N LYS A 203 -12.90 -0.93 2.16
CA LYS A 203 -13.63 -1.87 1.29
C LYS A 203 -15.12 -1.95 1.65
N ARG A 204 -15.45 -2.12 2.94
CA ARG A 204 -16.84 -2.22 3.42
C ARG A 204 -17.61 -0.91 3.23
N LEU A 205 -16.95 0.24 3.38
CA LEU A 205 -17.52 1.55 3.13
C LEU A 205 -17.84 1.75 1.64
N ILE A 206 -16.91 1.35 0.76
CA ILE A 206 -17.14 1.38 -0.69
C ILE A 206 -18.36 0.54 -1.06
N GLU A 207 -18.49 -0.67 -0.51
CA GLU A 207 -19.63 -1.55 -0.75
C GLU A 207 -20.94 -0.98 -0.17
N ARG A 208 -20.92 -0.52 1.09
CA ARG A 208 -22.11 -0.04 1.81
C ARG A 208 -22.74 1.20 1.17
N PHE A 209 -21.90 2.16 0.77
CA PHE A 209 -22.36 3.44 0.21
C PHE A 209 -22.32 3.47 -1.32
N ASP A 210 -22.06 2.32 -1.97
CA ASP A 210 -21.93 2.19 -3.43
C ASP A 210 -20.96 3.24 -4.04
N LEU A 211 -19.83 3.47 -3.35
CA LEU A 211 -18.89 4.55 -3.70
C LEU A 211 -18.17 4.30 -5.04
N ALA A 212 -18.13 3.05 -5.49
CA ALA A 212 -17.52 2.64 -6.75
C ALA A 212 -18.50 2.69 -7.95
N ALA A 213 -19.74 3.16 -7.76
CA ALA A 213 -20.72 3.27 -8.84
C ALA A 213 -20.16 4.05 -10.04
N GLY A 214 -20.22 3.45 -11.23
CA GLY A 214 -19.74 4.05 -12.48
C GLY A 214 -18.21 4.15 -12.59
N ARG A 215 -17.45 3.45 -11.75
CA ARG A 215 -15.98 3.37 -11.79
C ARG A 215 -15.51 2.01 -12.27
N ASP A 216 -14.30 1.96 -12.83
CA ASP A 216 -13.62 0.70 -13.11
C ASP A 216 -13.22 0.02 -11.79
N PRO A 217 -13.11 -1.32 -11.74
CA PRO A 217 -12.60 -2.00 -10.55
C PRO A 217 -11.16 -1.56 -10.26
N GLN A 218 -10.85 -1.30 -8.99
CA GLN A 218 -9.48 -0.99 -8.60
C GLN A 218 -8.54 -2.13 -8.99
N HIS A 219 -7.41 -1.75 -9.59
CA HIS A 219 -6.33 -2.66 -9.93
C HIS A 219 -5.20 -2.52 -8.91
N TYR A 220 -4.51 -3.62 -8.65
CA TYR A 220 -3.50 -3.73 -7.63
C TYR A 220 -2.26 -4.45 -8.13
N ALA A 221 -1.14 -4.18 -7.49
CA ALA A 221 0.07 -4.97 -7.63
C ALA A 221 0.56 -5.38 -6.24
N ILE A 222 1.37 -6.42 -6.15
CA ILE A 222 2.14 -6.75 -4.96
C ILE A 222 3.56 -6.22 -5.13
N GLY A 223 4.01 -5.38 -4.19
CA GLY A 223 5.39 -4.90 -4.12
C GLY A 223 6.16 -5.68 -3.06
N PHE A 224 7.32 -6.19 -3.42
CA PHE A 224 8.32 -6.75 -2.51
C PHE A 224 9.42 -5.74 -2.27
N LYS A 225 9.93 -5.70 -1.04
CA LYS A 225 11.08 -4.88 -0.66
C LYS A 225 12.00 -5.67 0.26
N GLU A 226 13.29 -5.53 0.02
CA GLU A 226 14.34 -5.89 0.96
C GLU A 226 15.28 -4.70 1.16
N LEU A 227 15.79 -4.57 2.39
CA LEU A 227 16.86 -3.65 2.74
C LEU A 227 18.16 -4.42 2.84
N TRP A 228 19.24 -3.89 2.27
CA TRP A 228 20.54 -4.53 2.22
C TRP A 228 21.65 -3.58 2.62
N ASP A 229 22.50 -4.01 3.54
CA ASP A 229 23.80 -3.39 3.76
C ASP A 229 24.77 -3.91 2.70
N ILE A 230 25.42 -3.02 1.96
CA ILE A 230 26.32 -3.38 0.86
C ILE A 230 27.75 -2.89 1.10
N PRO A 231 28.76 -3.49 0.43
CA PRO A 231 30.13 -3.00 0.48
C PRO A 231 30.24 -1.52 0.08
N ALA A 232 31.04 -0.76 0.83
CA ALA A 232 31.21 0.68 0.66
C ALA A 232 31.67 1.08 -0.76
N ASP A 233 32.50 0.26 -1.41
CA ASP A 233 33.03 0.48 -2.75
C ASP A 233 31.98 0.30 -3.86
N ARG A 234 30.80 -0.22 -3.51
CA ARG A 234 29.66 -0.45 -4.42
C ARG A 234 28.48 0.49 -4.14
N HIS A 235 28.60 1.34 -3.13
CA HIS A 235 27.52 2.25 -2.71
C HIS A 235 27.64 3.62 -3.38
N GLU A 236 26.58 4.03 -4.09
CA GLU A 236 26.47 5.33 -4.75
C GLU A 236 25.21 6.07 -4.25
N PRO A 237 25.24 6.80 -3.11
CA PRO A 237 24.06 7.45 -2.53
C PRO A 237 23.28 8.29 -3.56
N GLY A 238 21.95 8.11 -3.61
CA GLY A 238 21.09 8.82 -4.56
C GLY A 238 21.07 8.23 -5.98
N LEU A 239 21.74 7.11 -6.22
CA LEU A 239 21.57 6.33 -7.44
C LEU A 239 20.23 5.57 -7.41
N VAL A 240 19.46 5.74 -8.49
CA VAL A 240 18.09 5.22 -8.63
C VAL A 240 18.01 4.35 -9.88
N LEU A 241 17.90 3.03 -9.69
CA LEU A 241 17.72 2.06 -10.77
C LEU A 241 16.27 1.59 -10.80
N HIS A 242 15.64 1.64 -11.97
CA HIS A 242 14.34 1.05 -12.21
C HIS A 242 14.36 0.27 -13.52
N GLY A 243 13.42 -0.65 -13.69
CA GLY A 243 13.26 -1.28 -14.97
C GLY A 243 12.14 -2.29 -15.04
N SER A 244 12.05 -2.95 -16.18
CA SER A 244 11.05 -3.97 -16.47
C SER A 244 11.67 -5.11 -17.29
N GLY A 245 10.83 -6.09 -17.65
CA GLY A 245 11.24 -7.28 -18.38
C GLY A 245 11.51 -8.45 -17.44
N TRP A 246 12.53 -9.23 -17.73
CA TRP A 246 12.89 -10.43 -16.95
C TRP A 246 12.99 -10.10 -15.44
N PRO A 247 12.48 -10.96 -14.56
CA PRO A 247 12.01 -12.32 -14.83
C PRO A 247 10.53 -12.42 -15.23
N LEU A 248 9.84 -11.29 -15.35
CA LEU A 248 8.44 -11.26 -15.77
C LEU A 248 8.32 -11.55 -17.27
N ASP A 249 7.32 -12.36 -17.64
CA ASP A 249 7.02 -12.64 -19.04
C ASP A 249 6.17 -11.52 -19.67
N LYS A 250 5.85 -11.68 -20.96
CA LYS A 250 5.07 -10.67 -21.71
C LYS A 250 3.63 -10.47 -21.21
N ASP A 251 3.09 -11.43 -20.45
CA ASP A 251 1.72 -11.45 -19.96
C ASP A 251 1.65 -11.10 -18.46
N THR A 252 2.81 -10.84 -17.84
CA THR A 252 2.97 -10.45 -16.43
C THR A 252 3.56 -9.06 -16.37
N HIS A 253 2.72 -8.07 -16.03
CA HIS A 253 3.18 -6.69 -15.90
C HIS A 253 3.83 -6.44 -14.54
N GLY A 254 4.80 -5.55 -14.53
CA GLY A 254 5.54 -5.20 -13.32
C GLY A 254 6.87 -4.53 -13.64
N GLY A 255 7.66 -4.35 -12.58
CA GLY A 255 8.96 -3.71 -12.70
C GLY A 255 9.75 -3.81 -11.41
N PHE A 256 11.07 -3.74 -11.55
CA PHE A 256 12.00 -3.80 -10.45
C PHE A 256 12.54 -2.42 -10.10
N PHE A 257 13.08 -2.33 -8.89
CA PHE A 257 13.80 -1.16 -8.44
C PHE A 257 14.98 -1.51 -7.53
N LEU A 258 16.01 -0.67 -7.57
CA LEU A 258 17.14 -0.68 -6.64
C LEU A 258 17.60 0.76 -6.39
N TYR A 259 17.46 1.24 -5.16
CA TYR A 259 17.83 2.61 -4.78
C TYR A 259 18.93 2.59 -3.74
N HIS A 260 19.94 3.43 -3.94
CA HIS A 260 20.98 3.66 -2.97
C HIS A 260 20.52 4.72 -1.97
N ALA A 261 20.20 4.27 -0.76
CA ALA A 261 19.82 5.09 0.36
C ALA A 261 21.06 5.58 1.13
N GLU A 262 20.86 6.20 2.28
CA GLU A 262 21.95 6.56 3.21
C GLU A 262 22.62 5.30 3.84
N ASN A 263 23.71 5.52 4.57
CA ASN A 263 24.34 4.51 5.45
C ASN A 263 24.77 3.20 4.76
N GLN A 264 25.24 3.25 3.51
CA GLN A 264 25.64 2.06 2.73
C GLN A 264 24.51 1.06 2.52
N GLN A 265 23.26 1.53 2.58
CA GLN A 265 22.10 0.69 2.34
C GLN A 265 21.59 0.83 0.91
N VAL A 266 21.12 -0.28 0.35
CA VAL A 266 20.28 -0.28 -0.84
C VAL A 266 18.93 -0.88 -0.53
N VAL A 267 17.90 -0.29 -1.12
CA VAL A 267 16.55 -0.84 -1.13
C VAL A 267 16.34 -1.51 -2.47
N VAL A 268 16.04 -2.81 -2.49
CA VAL A 268 15.76 -3.57 -3.71
C VAL A 268 14.35 -4.15 -3.67
N GLY A 269 13.65 -4.15 -4.79
CA GLY A 269 12.30 -4.65 -4.85
C GLY A 269 11.79 -5.00 -6.24
N LEU A 270 10.67 -5.71 -6.26
CA LEU A 270 9.94 -6.10 -7.47
C LEU A 270 8.45 -5.86 -7.23
N ILE A 271 7.80 -5.24 -8.21
CA ILE A 271 6.36 -5.00 -8.23
C ILE A 271 5.77 -5.90 -9.31
N ILE A 272 4.75 -6.68 -8.97
CA ILE A 272 4.05 -7.58 -9.88
C ILE A 272 2.56 -7.28 -9.86
N ASP A 273 2.02 -7.01 -11.04
CA ASP A 273 0.60 -6.79 -11.27
C ASP A 273 -0.24 -8.00 -10.84
N LEU A 274 -1.21 -7.80 -9.95
CA LEU A 274 -2.11 -8.87 -9.52
C LEU A 274 -3.11 -9.28 -10.61
N ALA A 275 -3.14 -8.63 -11.77
CA ALA A 275 -3.85 -9.11 -12.96
C ALA A 275 -3.12 -10.25 -13.71
N TYR A 276 -1.99 -10.77 -13.19
CA TYR A 276 -1.28 -11.90 -13.82
C TYR A 276 -2.19 -13.13 -13.99
N ARG A 277 -1.96 -13.89 -15.06
CA ARG A 277 -2.87 -14.95 -15.52
C ARG A 277 -2.47 -16.35 -15.06
N ASN A 278 -1.16 -16.62 -14.99
CA ASN A 278 -0.66 -17.97 -14.71
C ASN A 278 -0.80 -18.34 -13.22
N PRO A 279 -1.59 -19.36 -12.85
CA PRO A 279 -1.78 -19.76 -11.45
C PRO A 279 -0.52 -20.36 -10.79
N TYR A 280 0.51 -20.70 -11.58
CA TYR A 280 1.79 -21.21 -11.09
C TYR A 280 2.82 -20.13 -10.80
N LEU A 281 2.54 -18.86 -11.13
CA LEU A 281 3.44 -17.75 -10.84
C LEU A 281 3.51 -17.53 -9.32
N SER A 282 4.73 -17.54 -8.77
CA SER A 282 4.97 -17.05 -7.42
C SER A 282 5.67 -15.69 -7.47
N PRO A 283 4.99 -14.61 -7.08
CA PRO A 283 5.59 -13.28 -7.06
C PRO A 283 6.83 -13.20 -6.16
N PHE A 284 6.84 -13.98 -5.06
CA PHE A 284 8.00 -14.09 -4.17
C PHE A 284 9.20 -14.71 -4.89
N ASP A 285 9.01 -15.85 -5.57
CA ASP A 285 10.11 -16.55 -6.23
C ASP A 285 10.64 -15.77 -7.45
N GLU A 286 9.78 -15.03 -8.16
CA GLU A 286 10.23 -14.07 -9.19
C GLU A 286 11.14 -13.00 -8.59
N PHE A 287 10.78 -12.43 -7.44
CA PHE A 287 11.61 -11.44 -6.75
C PHE A 287 12.96 -12.03 -6.31
N GLN A 288 12.97 -13.24 -5.74
CA GLN A 288 14.20 -13.91 -5.34
C GLN A 288 15.09 -14.22 -6.55
N ARG A 289 14.51 -14.72 -7.65
CA ARG A 289 15.21 -15.01 -8.90
C ARG A 289 15.79 -13.76 -9.55
N MET A 290 15.05 -12.66 -9.55
CA MET A 290 15.45 -11.38 -10.16
C MET A 290 16.81 -10.90 -9.64
N LYS A 291 17.08 -11.04 -8.34
CA LYS A 291 18.31 -10.56 -7.68
C LYS A 291 19.59 -11.21 -8.24
N HIS A 292 19.49 -12.35 -8.92
CA HIS A 292 20.61 -13.01 -9.58
C HIS A 292 21.03 -12.35 -10.90
N HIS A 293 20.22 -11.47 -11.47
CA HIS A 293 20.57 -10.76 -12.70
C HIS A 293 21.86 -9.94 -12.49
N PRO A 294 22.87 -9.99 -13.38
CA PRO A 294 24.16 -9.31 -13.20
C PRO A 294 24.08 -7.83 -12.82
N LEU A 295 23.11 -7.10 -13.39
CA LEU A 295 22.84 -5.68 -13.09
C LEU A 295 22.56 -5.43 -11.60
N LEU A 296 21.84 -6.34 -10.92
CA LEU A 296 21.47 -6.19 -9.51
C LEU A 296 22.49 -6.89 -8.62
N LYS A 297 22.90 -8.11 -9.02
CA LYS A 297 23.89 -8.91 -8.31
C LYS A 297 25.17 -8.14 -8.00
N GLN A 298 25.65 -7.30 -8.92
CA GLN A 298 26.88 -6.53 -8.70
C GLN A 298 26.82 -5.64 -7.45
N TYR A 299 25.64 -5.16 -7.04
CA TYR A 299 25.48 -4.34 -5.84
C TYR A 299 25.26 -5.20 -4.59
N LEU A 300 24.51 -6.29 -4.71
CA LEU A 300 24.09 -7.13 -3.58
C LEU A 300 25.14 -8.17 -3.16
N GLU A 301 26.03 -8.57 -4.07
CA GLU A 301 27.04 -9.60 -3.80
C GLU A 301 28.03 -9.11 -2.72
N GLY A 302 28.21 -9.91 -1.66
CA GLY A 302 29.00 -9.55 -0.50
C GLY A 302 28.27 -8.66 0.51
N GLY A 303 27.02 -8.26 0.23
CA GLY A 303 26.15 -7.57 1.18
C GLY A 303 25.39 -8.52 2.11
N SER A 304 24.65 -7.92 3.04
CA SER A 304 23.79 -8.62 3.99
C SER A 304 22.35 -8.09 3.89
N ARG A 305 21.38 -9.00 3.80
CA ARG A 305 19.96 -8.66 3.84
C ARG A 305 19.54 -8.38 5.28
N VAL A 306 18.99 -7.19 5.52
CA VAL A 306 18.65 -6.66 6.85
C VAL A 306 17.16 -6.77 7.16
N ALA A 307 16.31 -6.50 6.18
CA ALA A 307 14.86 -6.50 6.35
C ALA A 307 14.15 -7.02 5.10
N TYR A 308 12.94 -7.52 5.28
CA TYR A 308 12.06 -7.99 4.21
C TYR A 308 10.62 -7.56 4.47
N GLY A 309 9.89 -7.23 3.40
CA GLY A 309 8.45 -7.10 3.48
C GLY A 309 7.78 -7.09 2.12
N ALA A 310 6.45 -7.09 2.14
CA ALA A 310 5.64 -6.92 0.95
C ALA A 310 4.32 -6.20 1.27
N ARG A 311 3.83 -5.40 0.33
CA ARG A 311 2.56 -4.68 0.46
C ARG A 311 1.87 -4.63 -0.89
N ALA A 312 0.55 -4.81 -0.90
CA ALA A 312 -0.25 -4.48 -2.07
C ALA A 312 -0.22 -2.96 -2.30
N ILE A 313 -0.24 -2.54 -3.56
CA ILE A 313 -0.33 -1.15 -3.98
C ILE A 313 -1.53 -1.00 -4.92
N THR A 314 -2.28 0.10 -4.78
CA THR A 314 -3.30 0.49 -5.77
C THR A 314 -2.63 1.02 -7.02
N LYS A 315 -3.14 0.70 -8.19
CA LYS A 315 -2.59 1.15 -9.48
C LYS A 315 -3.66 1.44 -10.56
N GLY A 316 -4.94 1.43 -10.19
CA GLY A 316 -6.04 1.70 -11.11
C GLY A 316 -6.16 3.18 -11.51
N GLY A 317 -5.57 4.09 -10.74
CA GLY A 317 -5.57 5.52 -11.04
C GLY A 317 -6.97 6.13 -11.01
N ILE A 318 -7.17 7.23 -11.74
CA ILE A 318 -8.40 8.05 -11.66
C ILE A 318 -9.67 7.31 -12.13
N ASN A 319 -9.54 6.37 -13.08
CA ASN A 319 -10.69 5.60 -13.59
C ASN A 319 -11.32 4.71 -12.52
N CYS A 320 -10.51 4.30 -11.54
CA CYS A 320 -10.90 3.44 -10.44
C CYS A 320 -11.14 4.19 -9.12
N LEU A 321 -10.94 5.52 -9.10
CA LEU A 321 -11.06 6.31 -7.88
C LEU A 321 -12.55 6.37 -7.48
N PRO A 322 -12.94 5.81 -6.32
CA PRO A 322 -14.33 5.85 -5.87
C PRO A 322 -14.72 7.27 -5.48
N LYS A 323 -16.01 7.49 -5.24
CA LYS A 323 -16.48 8.66 -4.50
C LYS A 323 -15.81 8.63 -3.11
N MET A 324 -15.15 9.73 -2.74
CA MET A 324 -14.35 9.83 -1.51
C MET A 324 -15.12 10.42 -0.32
N THR A 325 -16.40 10.76 -0.52
CA THR A 325 -17.27 11.38 0.48
C THR A 325 -18.47 10.51 0.78
N PHE A 326 -18.88 10.47 2.04
CA PHE A 326 -20.11 9.83 2.51
C PHE A 326 -20.56 10.52 3.82
N PRO A 327 -21.80 10.30 4.28
CA PRO A 327 -22.28 10.91 5.51
C PRO A 327 -21.37 10.58 6.71
N GLY A 328 -20.77 11.61 7.31
CA GLY A 328 -19.91 11.51 8.49
C GLY A 328 -18.46 11.10 8.23
N GLY A 329 -18.01 11.00 6.98
CA GLY A 329 -16.61 10.66 6.74
C GLY A 329 -16.09 10.81 5.32
N LEU A 330 -14.78 10.59 5.20
CA LEU A 330 -14.03 10.66 3.95
C LEU A 330 -13.13 9.42 3.81
N LEU A 331 -12.95 8.95 2.57
CA LEU A 331 -11.97 7.93 2.21
C LEU A 331 -10.78 8.60 1.52
N ILE A 332 -9.57 8.48 2.07
CA ILE A 332 -8.39 9.23 1.60
C ILE A 332 -7.17 8.34 1.34
N GLY A 333 -6.17 8.90 0.67
CA GLY A 333 -4.91 8.22 0.35
C GLY A 333 -5.07 6.98 -0.53
N CYS A 334 -4.19 5.99 -0.33
CA CYS A 334 -4.26 4.73 -1.07
C CYS A 334 -5.44 3.84 -0.64
N ASP A 335 -6.21 4.22 0.39
CA ASP A 335 -7.47 3.55 0.72
C ASP A 335 -8.53 3.84 -0.36
N ALA A 336 -8.61 5.11 -0.79
CA ALA A 336 -9.33 5.50 -2.00
C ALA A 336 -8.61 5.06 -3.30
N GLY A 337 -7.27 5.08 -3.29
CA GLY A 337 -6.45 4.68 -4.43
C GLY A 337 -5.83 5.86 -5.20
N THR A 338 -5.32 6.85 -4.48
CA THR A 338 -4.70 8.07 -5.05
C THR A 338 -3.30 7.88 -5.63
N LEU A 339 -2.81 6.65 -5.82
CA LEU A 339 -1.45 6.39 -6.34
C LEU A 339 -1.36 6.73 -7.83
N ASN A 340 -0.29 7.41 -8.23
CA ASN A 340 0.05 7.60 -9.64
C ASN A 340 0.83 6.37 -10.15
N PHE A 341 0.15 5.55 -10.97
CA PHE A 341 0.74 4.32 -11.48
C PHE A 341 1.93 4.58 -12.41
N ALA A 342 1.86 5.60 -13.28
CA ALA A 342 2.92 5.91 -14.24
C ALA A 342 4.24 6.36 -13.58
N LYS A 343 4.16 6.92 -12.37
CA LYS A 343 5.30 7.30 -11.54
C LYS A 343 5.73 6.21 -10.56
N ILE A 344 4.84 5.26 -10.24
CA ILE A 344 4.99 4.33 -9.10
C ILE A 344 5.14 5.12 -7.79
N LYS A 345 4.38 6.21 -7.65
CA LYS A 345 4.43 7.12 -6.49
C LYS A 345 3.04 7.44 -6.01
N GLY A 346 2.82 7.24 -4.71
CA GLY A 346 1.54 7.54 -4.06
C GLY A 346 1.67 8.29 -2.73
N LEU A 347 2.87 8.50 -2.20
CA LEU A 347 3.06 9.17 -0.91
C LEU A 347 2.61 10.63 -0.98
N HIS A 348 3.06 11.37 -1.99
CA HIS A 348 2.76 12.78 -2.18
C HIS A 348 1.28 13.04 -2.50
N THR A 349 0.67 12.23 -3.37
CA THR A 349 -0.77 12.33 -3.67
C THR A 349 -1.64 11.90 -2.50
N ALA A 350 -1.21 10.91 -1.71
CA ALA A 350 -1.90 10.52 -0.49
C ALA A 350 -1.86 11.63 0.56
N MET A 351 -0.68 12.21 0.83
CA MET A 351 -0.54 13.38 1.70
C MET A 351 -1.45 14.52 1.23
N LYS A 352 -1.44 14.84 -0.08
CA LYS A 352 -2.30 15.91 -0.61
C LYS A 352 -3.79 15.64 -0.39
N SER A 353 -4.23 14.39 -0.54
CA SER A 353 -5.63 14.04 -0.23
C SER A 353 -5.96 14.25 1.25
N GLY A 354 -5.01 13.98 2.15
CA GLY A 354 -5.13 14.30 3.58
C GLY A 354 -5.21 15.79 3.86
N LEU A 355 -4.38 16.62 3.20
CA LEU A 355 -4.45 18.09 3.33
C LEU A 355 -5.81 18.63 2.89
N VAL A 356 -6.32 18.19 1.73
CA VAL A 356 -7.63 18.63 1.22
C VAL A 356 -8.77 18.16 2.15
N ALA A 357 -8.66 16.97 2.72
CA ALA A 357 -9.63 16.45 3.68
C ALA A 357 -9.63 17.29 4.97
N ALA A 358 -8.46 17.59 5.52
CA ALA A 358 -8.30 18.46 6.68
C ALA A 358 -8.93 19.84 6.45
N GLU A 359 -8.57 20.48 5.34
CA GLU A 359 -9.11 21.80 4.97
C GLU A 359 -10.65 21.79 4.87
N THR A 360 -11.21 20.71 4.33
CA THR A 360 -12.66 20.56 4.16
C THR A 360 -13.37 20.32 5.49
N VAL A 361 -12.85 19.42 6.32
CA VAL A 361 -13.42 19.09 7.63
C VAL A 361 -13.32 20.29 8.56
N PHE A 362 -12.18 20.98 8.58
CA PHE A 362 -12.00 22.17 9.41
C PHE A 362 -13.00 23.28 9.04
N GLU A 363 -13.21 23.54 7.74
CA GLU A 363 -14.22 24.50 7.28
C GLU A 363 -15.63 24.14 7.76
N ALA A 364 -16.00 22.85 7.73
CA ALA A 364 -17.29 22.40 8.25
C ALA A 364 -17.41 22.63 9.77
N LEU A 365 -16.36 22.27 10.53
CA LEU A 365 -16.35 22.42 11.99
C LEU A 365 -16.30 23.87 12.47
N LEU A 366 -15.80 24.81 11.66
CA LEU A 366 -15.89 26.25 11.93
C LEU A 366 -17.34 26.77 11.91
N GLY A 367 -18.22 26.11 11.16
CA GLY A 367 -19.65 26.46 11.07
C GLY A 367 -20.50 25.98 12.25
N ASP A 368 -19.89 25.54 13.36
CA ASP A 368 -20.53 24.84 14.48
C ASP A 368 -21.35 23.61 14.02
N ASP A 369 -20.84 22.88 13.01
CA ASP A 369 -21.44 21.65 12.51
C ASP A 369 -21.34 20.52 13.56
N GLU A 370 -22.48 19.92 13.90
CA GLU A 370 -22.61 18.75 14.79
C GLU A 370 -22.07 17.45 14.15
N GLY A 371 -21.63 17.51 12.89
CA GLY A 371 -21.03 16.40 12.17
C GLY A 371 -22.04 15.40 11.62
N GLY A 372 -21.54 14.48 10.79
CA GLY A 372 -22.37 13.47 10.12
C GLY A 372 -22.92 13.90 8.76
N GLN A 373 -22.72 15.15 8.34
CA GLN A 373 -23.09 15.56 6.99
C GLN A 373 -22.16 14.91 5.96
N GLU A 374 -22.58 14.87 4.70
CA GLU A 374 -21.66 14.51 3.62
C GLU A 374 -20.92 15.76 3.14
N LEU A 375 -19.59 15.78 3.29
CA LEU A 375 -18.73 16.91 2.91
C LEU A 375 -18.42 16.93 1.40
N THR A 376 -19.43 17.13 0.56
CA THR A 376 -19.29 17.12 -0.90
C THR A 376 -18.37 18.22 -1.46
N SER A 377 -18.09 19.28 -0.69
CA SER A 377 -17.11 20.31 -1.04
C SER A 377 -15.69 19.75 -1.19
N PHE A 378 -15.38 18.62 -0.53
CA PHE A 378 -14.12 17.90 -0.70
C PHE A 378 -13.89 17.54 -2.17
N THR A 379 -14.90 17.05 -2.89
CA THR A 379 -14.78 16.63 -4.28
C THR A 379 -14.31 17.78 -5.16
N ALA A 380 -14.92 18.95 -5.04
CA ALA A 380 -14.53 20.12 -5.82
C ALA A 380 -13.10 20.59 -5.50
N ARG A 381 -12.70 20.59 -4.21
CA ARG A 381 -11.34 20.95 -3.79
C ARG A 381 -10.31 19.93 -4.29
N TRP A 382 -10.63 18.65 -4.23
CA TRP A 382 -9.78 17.57 -4.74
C TRP A 382 -9.58 17.70 -6.25
N GLU A 383 -10.64 17.90 -7.03
CA GLU A 383 -10.59 18.07 -8.49
C GLU A 383 -9.77 19.28 -8.94
N GLN A 384 -9.69 20.32 -8.09
CA GLN A 384 -8.86 21.50 -8.32
C GLN A 384 -7.39 21.30 -7.92
N SER A 385 -7.09 20.28 -7.13
CA SER A 385 -5.73 20.00 -6.66
C SER A 385 -4.79 19.57 -7.78
N TRP A 386 -3.49 19.79 -7.55
CA TRP A 386 -2.47 19.28 -8.46
C TRP A 386 -2.41 17.75 -8.47
N ALA A 387 -2.76 17.09 -7.37
CA ALA A 387 -2.73 15.63 -7.26
C ALA A 387 -3.79 15.00 -8.18
N TYR A 388 -5.01 15.56 -8.21
CA TYR A 388 -6.04 15.13 -9.15
C TYR A 388 -5.62 15.34 -10.61
N ARG A 389 -5.03 16.51 -10.93
CA ARG A 389 -4.50 16.77 -12.26
C ARG A 389 -3.45 15.73 -12.68
N GLU A 390 -2.53 15.39 -11.78
CA GLU A 390 -1.49 14.39 -12.01
C GLU A 390 -2.08 12.99 -12.29
N LEU A 391 -3.10 12.58 -11.54
CA LEU A 391 -3.81 11.31 -11.77
C LEU A 391 -4.59 11.32 -13.09
N ARG A 392 -5.18 12.46 -13.46
CA ARG A 392 -5.90 12.61 -14.73
C ARG A 392 -4.98 12.54 -15.93
N GLU A 393 -3.80 13.16 -15.85
CA GLU A 393 -2.79 13.13 -16.91
C GLU A 393 -2.21 11.73 -17.18
N THR A 394 -2.41 10.80 -16.24
CA THR A 394 -1.90 9.42 -16.29
C THR A 394 -3.02 8.38 -16.31
N ALA A 395 -4.27 8.81 -16.51
CA ALA A 395 -5.48 7.97 -16.42
C ALA A 395 -5.42 6.71 -17.27
N ASN A 396 -4.87 6.83 -18.49
CA ASN A 396 -4.83 5.72 -19.44
C ASN A 396 -3.67 4.75 -19.21
N PHE A 397 -2.73 5.06 -18.32
CA PHE A 397 -1.45 4.36 -18.25
C PHE A 397 -1.61 2.86 -18.04
N GLY A 398 -2.32 2.46 -16.97
CA GLY A 398 -2.55 1.05 -16.66
C GLY A 398 -3.46 0.36 -17.66
N PRO A 399 -4.68 0.88 -17.92
CA PRO A 399 -5.62 0.26 -18.85
C PRO A 399 -5.04 0.07 -20.27
N ALA A 400 -4.23 1.00 -20.78
CA ALA A 400 -3.58 0.86 -22.08
C ALA A 400 -2.56 -0.28 -22.09
N ILE A 401 -1.78 -0.47 -21.01
CA ILE A 401 -0.86 -1.60 -20.87
C ILE A 401 -1.63 -2.92 -20.81
N HIS A 402 -2.70 -2.99 -20.03
CA HIS A 402 -3.50 -4.22 -19.92
C HIS A 402 -4.18 -4.59 -21.25
N LYS A 403 -4.69 -3.61 -21.99
CA LYS A 403 -5.48 -3.84 -23.21
C LYS A 403 -4.63 -4.06 -24.45
N TYR A 404 -3.51 -3.34 -24.57
CA TYR A 404 -2.66 -3.37 -25.76
C TYR A 404 -1.32 -4.07 -25.54
N GLY A 405 -1.05 -4.54 -24.32
CA GLY A 405 0.24 -5.13 -23.92
C GLY A 405 1.34 -4.10 -23.73
N THR A 406 2.49 -4.53 -23.21
CA THR A 406 3.60 -3.63 -22.82
C THR A 406 4.11 -2.73 -23.95
N VAL A 407 4.22 -3.25 -25.17
CA VAL A 407 4.82 -2.51 -26.29
C VAL A 407 3.85 -1.46 -26.85
N MET A 408 2.66 -1.90 -27.29
CA MET A 408 1.68 -0.97 -27.89
C MET A 408 1.04 -0.07 -26.84
N GLY A 409 0.79 -0.58 -25.62
CA GLY A 409 0.35 0.23 -24.49
C GLY A 409 1.41 1.26 -24.07
N GLY A 410 2.69 0.89 -24.08
CA GLY A 410 3.79 1.82 -23.84
C GLY A 410 3.86 2.93 -24.88
N ALA A 411 3.68 2.60 -26.17
CA ALA A 411 3.63 3.59 -27.25
C ALA A 411 2.41 4.52 -27.12
N TYR A 412 1.23 3.97 -26.79
CA TYR A 412 0.04 4.77 -26.50
C TYR A 412 0.31 5.75 -25.34
N ASN A 413 0.84 5.26 -24.23
CA ASN A 413 1.11 6.06 -23.04
C ASN A 413 2.14 7.16 -23.31
N PHE A 414 3.16 6.87 -24.11
CA PHE A 414 4.14 7.88 -24.51
C PHE A 414 3.48 9.04 -25.26
N ILE A 415 2.60 8.75 -26.22
CA ILE A 415 1.85 9.77 -26.97
C ILE A 415 0.87 10.50 -26.05
N ASP A 416 0.13 9.78 -25.21
CA ASP A 416 -0.86 10.36 -24.31
C ASP A 416 -0.23 11.34 -23.31
N GLN A 417 0.86 10.92 -22.67
CA GLN A 417 1.61 11.77 -21.75
C GLN A 417 2.23 12.98 -22.44
N TRP A 418 2.69 12.84 -23.69
CA TRP A 418 3.19 13.98 -24.47
C TRP A 418 2.08 15.01 -24.76
N LEU A 419 0.83 14.57 -24.89
CA LEU A 419 -0.35 15.43 -25.05
C LEU A 419 -0.95 15.91 -23.72
N GLY A 420 -0.41 15.46 -22.58
CA GLY A 420 -0.92 15.79 -21.24
C GLY A 420 -2.17 15.00 -20.86
N GLY A 421 -2.25 13.72 -21.21
CA GLY A 421 -3.36 12.82 -20.87
C GLY A 421 -4.67 13.17 -21.58
N LYS A 422 -4.59 13.64 -22.83
CA LYS A 422 -5.74 14.13 -23.60
C LYS A 422 -6.32 13.11 -24.58
N LEU A 423 -5.72 11.91 -24.70
CA LEU A 423 -6.31 10.86 -25.52
C LEU A 423 -7.60 10.31 -24.87
N PRO A 424 -8.51 9.73 -25.66
CA PRO A 424 -9.76 9.18 -25.14
C PRO A 424 -9.52 8.14 -24.04
N PRO A 425 -10.36 8.13 -22.97
CA PRO A 425 -10.15 7.25 -21.83
C PRO A 425 -10.17 5.78 -22.23
N VAL A 426 -9.19 5.03 -21.75
CA VAL A 426 -9.12 3.57 -21.86
C VAL A 426 -9.57 2.97 -20.55
N HIS A 427 -10.56 2.08 -20.63
CA HIS A 427 -11.13 1.38 -19.48
C HIS A 427 -10.64 -0.07 -19.40
N ASP A 428 -10.39 -0.56 -18.20
CA ASP A 428 -10.23 -1.98 -17.89
C ASP A 428 -11.25 -2.37 -16.81
N THR A 429 -12.27 -3.12 -17.22
CA THR A 429 -13.42 -3.46 -16.39
C THR A 429 -13.32 -4.85 -15.77
N THR A 430 -12.22 -5.56 -15.98
CA THR A 430 -12.04 -6.92 -15.44
C THR A 430 -11.18 -6.89 -14.19
N PRO A 431 -11.71 -7.26 -13.00
CA PRO A 431 -10.93 -7.21 -11.77
C PRO A 431 -9.79 -8.24 -11.75
N ASP A 432 -8.74 -7.95 -10.98
CA ASP A 432 -7.48 -8.72 -10.95
C ASP A 432 -7.66 -10.20 -10.59
N HIS A 433 -8.54 -10.53 -9.64
CA HIS A 433 -8.82 -11.91 -9.24
C HIS A 433 -9.42 -12.74 -10.38
N ALA A 434 -10.17 -12.11 -11.29
CA ALA A 434 -10.85 -12.79 -12.39
C ALA A 434 -9.93 -13.08 -13.59
N LYS A 435 -8.67 -12.63 -13.56
CA LYS A 435 -7.71 -12.82 -14.66
C LYS A 435 -7.00 -14.18 -14.65
N LEU A 436 -7.08 -14.93 -13.54
CA LEU A 436 -6.41 -16.24 -13.46
C LEU A 436 -6.98 -17.22 -14.48
N GLU A 437 -6.09 -17.86 -15.22
CA GLU A 437 -6.40 -19.00 -16.06
C GLU A 437 -6.45 -20.28 -15.23
N GLN A 438 -7.13 -21.30 -15.73
CA GLN A 438 -7.12 -22.62 -15.08
C GLN A 438 -5.72 -23.24 -15.11
N ALA A 439 -5.39 -24.02 -14.09
CA ALA A 439 -4.12 -24.71 -13.94
C ALA A 439 -3.77 -25.58 -15.18
N ALA A 440 -4.76 -26.20 -15.82
CA ALA A 440 -4.55 -26.98 -17.04
C ALA A 440 -4.04 -26.17 -18.24
N GLN A 441 -4.24 -24.84 -18.24
CA GLN A 441 -3.78 -23.92 -19.28
C GLN A 441 -2.49 -23.20 -18.86
N GLY A 442 -2.24 -23.12 -17.55
CA GLY A 442 -1.06 -22.49 -16.97
C GLY A 442 0.22 -23.29 -17.21
N ARG A 443 1.31 -22.56 -17.48
CA ARG A 443 2.65 -23.16 -17.55
C ARG A 443 3.22 -23.26 -16.15
N LYS A 444 3.53 -24.47 -15.68
CA LYS A 444 4.31 -24.66 -14.45
C LYS A 444 5.67 -23.98 -14.58
N ILE A 445 6.06 -23.23 -13.55
CA ILE A 445 7.35 -22.54 -13.47
C ILE A 445 8.21 -23.29 -12.46
N ASP A 446 9.41 -23.68 -12.88
CA ASP A 446 10.41 -24.30 -12.02
C ASP A 446 11.32 -23.20 -11.47
N TYR A 447 11.14 -22.86 -10.20
CA TYR A 447 11.92 -21.83 -9.53
C TYR A 447 13.18 -22.44 -8.91
N PRO A 448 14.37 -21.83 -9.12
CA PRO A 448 15.60 -22.29 -8.49
C PRO A 448 15.49 -22.28 -6.96
N LYS A 449 16.13 -23.25 -6.31
CA LYS A 449 16.27 -23.22 -4.85
C LYS A 449 17.07 -21.99 -4.42
N PRO A 450 16.69 -21.33 -3.30
CA PRO A 450 17.44 -20.20 -2.79
C PRO A 450 18.88 -20.60 -2.42
N ASP A 451 19.83 -19.71 -2.70
CA ASP A 451 21.26 -19.91 -2.42
C ASP A 451 21.70 -19.43 -1.03
N GLY A 452 20.79 -18.78 -0.28
CA GLY A 452 21.05 -18.19 1.03
C GLY A 452 22.00 -16.99 0.99
N LYS A 453 22.26 -16.44 -0.21
CA LYS A 453 23.19 -15.32 -0.41
C LYS A 453 22.54 -14.16 -1.14
N LEU A 454 21.97 -14.40 -2.32
CA LEU A 454 21.19 -13.42 -3.09
C LEU A 454 19.70 -13.71 -3.01
N SER A 455 19.34 -14.97 -2.79
CA SER A 455 17.98 -15.50 -2.76
C SER A 455 17.74 -16.32 -1.50
N PHE A 456 16.54 -16.21 -0.95
CA PHE A 456 16.19 -16.77 0.36
C PHE A 456 14.79 -17.38 0.33
N ASP A 457 14.51 -18.30 1.25
CA ASP A 457 13.19 -18.90 1.44
C ASP A 457 12.21 -17.97 2.18
N LYS A 458 10.90 -18.31 2.12
CA LYS A 458 9.85 -17.55 2.80
C LYS A 458 10.02 -17.50 4.33
N PRO A 459 10.32 -18.60 5.06
CA PRO A 459 10.51 -18.55 6.51
C PRO A 459 11.60 -17.56 6.97
N SER A 460 12.78 -17.57 6.34
CA SER A 460 13.84 -16.61 6.65
C SER A 460 13.47 -15.17 6.29
N SER A 461 12.64 -14.97 5.25
CA SER A 461 12.04 -13.67 4.92
C SER A 461 11.02 -13.21 5.95
N VAL A 462 10.15 -14.09 6.45
CA VAL A 462 9.18 -13.80 7.51
C VAL A 462 9.91 -13.33 8.77
N PHE A 463 10.97 -14.01 9.15
CA PHE A 463 11.81 -13.60 10.28
C PHE A 463 12.32 -12.16 10.15
N LEU A 464 12.79 -11.76 8.95
CA LEU A 464 13.28 -10.39 8.68
C LEU A 464 12.17 -9.34 8.48
N SER A 465 10.90 -9.75 8.50
CA SER A 465 9.77 -8.81 8.61
C SER A 465 9.44 -8.46 10.05
N ASN A 466 10.07 -9.16 11.01
CA ASN A 466 9.82 -9.07 12.44
C ASN A 466 8.32 -9.17 12.77
N THR A 467 7.59 -10.01 12.02
CA THR A 467 6.15 -10.15 12.19
C THR A 467 5.82 -11.08 13.35
N ASN A 468 4.83 -10.68 14.16
CA ASN A 468 4.35 -11.50 15.26
C ASN A 468 2.85 -11.29 15.50
N HIS A 469 2.18 -12.34 15.98
CA HIS A 469 0.78 -12.32 16.41
C HIS A 469 0.67 -13.25 17.63
N ASP A 470 -0.25 -12.97 18.56
CA ASP A 470 -0.64 -13.96 19.57
C ASP A 470 -1.18 -15.22 18.85
N GLU A 471 -0.66 -16.40 19.18
CA GLU A 471 -1.08 -17.67 18.58
C GLU A 471 -2.48 -18.08 19.04
N ASP A 472 -2.89 -17.64 20.24
CA ASP A 472 -4.21 -17.95 20.79
C ASP A 472 -5.22 -16.84 20.50
N GLN A 473 -5.31 -16.42 19.24
CA GLN A 473 -6.32 -15.45 18.77
C GLN A 473 -7.07 -15.99 17.55
N PRO A 474 -8.30 -15.50 17.27
CA PRO A 474 -9.02 -15.87 16.06
C PRO A 474 -8.22 -15.50 14.81
N SER A 475 -8.23 -16.38 13.81
CA SER A 475 -7.60 -16.06 12.53
C SER A 475 -8.26 -14.83 11.90
N HIS A 476 -7.45 -13.81 11.64
CA HIS A 476 -7.87 -12.59 10.93
C HIS A 476 -7.99 -12.80 9.40
N LEU A 477 -7.75 -14.02 8.92
CA LEU A 477 -7.87 -14.45 7.54
C LEU A 477 -9.08 -15.36 7.42
N ARG A 478 -10.26 -14.76 7.33
CA ARG A 478 -11.53 -15.46 7.40
C ARG A 478 -11.88 -16.03 6.03
N LEU A 479 -12.49 -17.21 6.01
CA LEU A 479 -13.05 -17.82 4.80
C LEU A 479 -14.58 -17.71 4.86
N LYS A 480 -15.21 -17.19 3.81
CA LYS A 480 -16.69 -17.19 3.70
C LYS A 480 -17.24 -18.62 3.62
N ASP A 481 -16.55 -19.49 2.87
CA ASP A 481 -16.78 -20.94 2.78
C ASP A 481 -15.42 -21.66 2.96
N PRO A 482 -15.20 -22.35 4.11
CA PRO A 482 -13.98 -23.09 4.36
C PRO A 482 -13.68 -24.24 3.38
N ALA A 483 -14.69 -24.71 2.63
CA ALA A 483 -14.51 -25.81 1.68
C ALA A 483 -13.98 -25.35 0.31
N VAL A 484 -14.16 -24.07 -0.07
CA VAL A 484 -13.77 -23.53 -1.39
C VAL A 484 -12.30 -23.78 -1.76
N PRO A 485 -11.31 -23.58 -0.86
CA PRO A 485 -9.91 -23.80 -1.22
C PRO A 485 -9.64 -25.21 -1.77
N ILE A 486 -10.21 -26.24 -1.14
CA ILE A 486 -10.02 -27.63 -1.55
C ILE A 486 -11.01 -28.06 -2.64
N ARG A 487 -12.30 -27.71 -2.49
CA ARG A 487 -13.37 -28.12 -3.40
C ARG A 487 -13.23 -27.47 -4.79
N ASP A 488 -12.86 -26.20 -4.83
CA ASP A 488 -12.92 -25.37 -6.03
C ASP A 488 -11.54 -24.88 -6.49
N ASN A 489 -10.76 -24.24 -5.62
CA ASN A 489 -9.52 -23.59 -6.03
C ASN A 489 -8.41 -24.59 -6.35
N LEU A 490 -8.23 -25.64 -5.53
CA LEU A 490 -7.24 -26.68 -5.77
C LEU A 490 -7.41 -27.37 -7.14
N PRO A 491 -8.57 -27.92 -7.52
CA PRO A 491 -8.72 -28.57 -8.82
C PRO A 491 -8.69 -27.60 -10.02
N LYS A 492 -9.15 -26.34 -9.86
CA LYS A 492 -9.23 -25.38 -10.99
C LYS A 492 -7.95 -24.59 -11.20
N PHE A 493 -7.27 -24.20 -10.12
CA PHE A 493 -6.16 -23.25 -10.12
C PHE A 493 -4.92 -23.76 -9.37
N ASP A 494 -4.92 -25.01 -8.91
CA ASP A 494 -3.85 -25.59 -8.09
C ASP A 494 -3.54 -24.76 -6.84
N GLU A 495 -4.61 -24.28 -6.20
CA GLU A 495 -4.66 -23.43 -4.99
C GLU A 495 -3.56 -22.34 -4.98
N PRO A 496 -3.82 -21.20 -5.66
CA PRO A 496 -2.82 -20.16 -5.90
C PRO A 496 -2.41 -19.41 -4.62
N ALA A 497 -3.15 -19.53 -3.51
CA ALA A 497 -2.81 -18.87 -2.24
C ALA A 497 -1.44 -19.29 -1.70
N GLN A 498 -1.02 -20.51 -2.02
CA GLN A 498 0.31 -21.04 -1.68
C GLN A 498 1.44 -20.26 -2.37
N ARG A 499 1.14 -19.55 -3.48
CA ARG A 499 2.13 -18.89 -4.33
C ARG A 499 2.07 -17.36 -4.25
N TYR A 500 0.88 -16.77 -4.31
CA TYR A 500 0.75 -15.31 -4.24
C TYR A 500 0.98 -14.75 -2.84
N CYS A 501 0.83 -15.59 -1.81
CA CYS A 501 1.16 -15.17 -0.46
C CYS A 501 2.67 -14.99 -0.34
N PRO A 502 3.15 -13.79 0.03
CA PRO A 502 4.58 -13.49 0.07
C PRO A 502 5.32 -14.24 1.19
N VAL A 503 4.58 -14.82 2.14
CA VAL A 503 5.10 -15.29 3.44
C VAL A 503 4.61 -16.69 3.83
N GLY A 504 3.99 -17.43 2.93
CA GLY A 504 3.64 -18.84 3.17
C GLY A 504 2.58 -19.05 4.25
N VAL A 505 1.60 -18.15 4.32
CA VAL A 505 0.47 -18.28 5.26
C VAL A 505 -0.48 -19.42 4.88
N TYR A 506 -0.62 -19.72 3.59
CA TYR A 506 -1.58 -20.72 3.11
C TYR A 506 -0.85 -21.93 2.56
N GLU A 507 -1.26 -23.12 2.99
CA GLU A 507 -0.68 -24.39 2.57
C GLU A 507 -1.79 -25.43 2.35
N VAL A 508 -1.59 -26.33 1.38
CA VAL A 508 -2.40 -27.55 1.26
C VAL A 508 -1.58 -28.70 1.81
N ILE A 509 -1.99 -29.20 2.97
CA ILE A 509 -1.35 -30.34 3.65
C ILE A 509 -2.19 -31.60 3.49
N GLU A 510 -1.59 -32.76 3.72
CA GLU A 510 -2.32 -34.02 3.82
C GLU A 510 -2.94 -34.12 5.22
N GLY A 511 -4.27 -34.31 5.29
CA GLY A 511 -5.00 -34.52 6.53
C GLY A 511 -4.86 -35.96 7.05
N ASP A 512 -5.35 -36.20 8.27
CA ASP A 512 -5.28 -37.52 8.92
C ASP A 512 -6.04 -38.62 8.15
N ASP A 513 -6.99 -38.24 7.30
CA ASP A 513 -7.76 -39.12 6.41
C ASP A 513 -7.13 -39.28 5.00
N GLY A 514 -5.93 -38.74 4.79
CA GLY A 514 -5.24 -38.71 3.50
C GLY A 514 -5.84 -37.73 2.49
N GLN A 515 -6.83 -36.93 2.87
CA GLN A 515 -7.42 -35.91 2.00
C GLN A 515 -6.68 -34.58 2.12
N PRO A 516 -6.63 -33.77 1.05
CA PRO A 516 -6.03 -32.45 1.12
C PRO A 516 -6.81 -31.54 2.07
N LYS A 517 -6.09 -30.89 3.00
CA LYS A 517 -6.60 -29.92 3.96
C LYS A 517 -5.95 -28.56 3.74
N PHE A 518 -6.77 -27.51 3.71
CA PHE A 518 -6.29 -26.14 3.63
C PHE A 518 -5.92 -25.62 5.02
N GLN A 519 -4.65 -25.28 5.20
CA GLN A 519 -4.07 -24.81 6.46
C GLN A 519 -3.76 -23.30 6.35
N ILE A 520 -4.14 -22.54 7.39
CA ILE A 520 -3.88 -21.10 7.49
C ILE A 520 -2.95 -20.84 8.69
N ASN A 521 -1.70 -20.54 8.40
CA ASN A 521 -0.67 -20.12 9.34
C ASN A 521 -0.69 -18.60 9.50
N PHE A 522 -1.77 -18.07 10.10
CA PHE A 522 -2.05 -16.63 10.15
C PHE A 522 -0.98 -15.81 10.90
N GLN A 523 -0.22 -16.43 11.80
CA GLN A 523 0.86 -15.80 12.56
C GLN A 523 1.98 -15.23 11.66
N ASN A 524 2.15 -15.79 10.45
CA ASN A 524 3.14 -15.32 9.48
C ASN A 524 2.67 -14.09 8.68
N CYS A 525 1.43 -13.64 8.86
CA CYS A 525 0.81 -12.65 7.99
C CYS A 525 1.44 -11.26 8.13
N ILE A 526 2.09 -10.77 7.07
CA ILE A 526 2.65 -9.41 7.03
C ILE A 526 1.66 -8.33 6.58
N HIS A 527 0.36 -8.61 6.63
CA HIS A 527 -0.73 -7.66 6.31
C HIS A 527 -0.63 -7.03 4.91
N CYS A 528 -0.06 -7.75 3.94
CA CYS A 528 0.11 -7.25 2.57
C CYS A 528 -1.22 -7.03 1.83
N LYS A 529 -2.32 -7.68 2.25
CA LYS A 529 -3.68 -7.70 1.66
C LYS A 529 -3.81 -8.43 0.32
N THR A 530 -2.74 -9.02 -0.22
CA THR A 530 -2.76 -9.71 -1.52
C THR A 530 -3.79 -10.83 -1.60
N CYS A 531 -3.99 -11.59 -0.52
CA CYS A 531 -4.94 -12.70 -0.50
C CYS A 531 -6.41 -12.26 -0.67
N ASP A 532 -6.81 -11.16 -0.01
CA ASP A 532 -8.15 -10.57 -0.19
C ASP A 532 -8.36 -10.03 -1.63
N ILE A 533 -7.26 -9.64 -2.30
CA ILE A 533 -7.30 -9.09 -3.66
C ILE A 533 -7.30 -10.18 -4.73
N LYS A 534 -6.42 -11.19 -4.60
CA LYS A 534 -6.07 -12.12 -5.69
C LYS A 534 -6.77 -13.47 -5.62
N ASP A 535 -7.43 -13.80 -4.51
CA ASP A 535 -8.23 -15.03 -4.42
C ASP A 535 -9.29 -15.07 -5.55
N PRO A 536 -9.21 -16.05 -6.48
CA PRO A 536 -10.12 -16.15 -7.61
C PRO A 536 -11.59 -16.32 -7.20
N ALA A 537 -11.86 -16.82 -5.99
CA ALA A 537 -13.20 -17.01 -5.46
C ALA A 537 -13.71 -15.80 -4.63
N GLN A 538 -12.85 -14.82 -4.33
CA GLN A 538 -13.14 -13.73 -3.38
C GLN A 538 -13.74 -14.25 -2.05
N ASN A 539 -13.20 -15.39 -1.59
CA ASN A 539 -13.58 -16.15 -0.41
C ASN A 539 -12.80 -15.72 0.84
N ILE A 540 -11.54 -15.34 0.68
CA ILE A 540 -10.70 -14.80 1.77
C ILE A 540 -11.12 -13.37 2.09
N GLU A 541 -11.43 -13.12 3.36
CA GLU A 541 -11.62 -11.78 3.92
C GLU A 541 -10.50 -11.50 4.93
N TRP A 542 -9.69 -10.49 4.63
CA TRP A 542 -8.72 -9.97 5.60
C TRP A 542 -9.43 -8.98 6.52
N VAL A 543 -9.36 -9.21 7.83
CA VAL A 543 -9.72 -8.24 8.86
C VAL A 543 -8.49 -7.87 9.67
N ALA A 544 -8.54 -6.78 10.43
CA ALA A 544 -7.45 -6.51 11.36
C ALA A 544 -7.40 -7.60 12.45
N PRO A 545 -6.21 -8.10 12.81
CA PRO A 545 -6.02 -8.90 14.03
C PRO A 545 -6.08 -8.01 15.28
N GLU A 546 -5.88 -8.61 16.46
CA GLU A 546 -5.60 -7.84 17.66
C GLU A 546 -4.48 -6.82 17.41
N GLY A 547 -4.66 -5.61 17.94
CA GLY A 547 -3.77 -4.49 17.67
C GLY A 547 -2.34 -4.72 18.19
N GLY A 548 -1.35 -4.16 17.49
CA GLY A 548 0.07 -4.43 17.73
C GLY A 548 0.61 -5.69 17.04
N GLY A 549 -0.27 -6.61 16.63
CA GLY A 549 0.09 -7.76 15.78
C GLY A 549 0.37 -7.34 14.33
N GLY A 550 1.22 -8.09 13.64
CA GLY A 550 1.63 -7.81 12.26
C GLY A 550 3.13 -7.64 12.11
N PRO A 551 3.61 -7.10 10.97
CA PRO A 551 5.03 -6.82 10.77
C PRO A 551 5.53 -5.74 11.73
N ASN A 552 6.82 -5.74 12.03
CA ASN A 552 7.45 -4.62 12.72
C ASN A 552 8.66 -4.16 11.91
N TYR A 553 8.35 -3.42 10.85
CA TYR A 553 9.33 -2.93 9.91
C TYR A 553 10.18 -1.80 10.53
N PRO A 554 11.51 -1.86 10.39
CA PRO A 554 12.38 -0.79 10.86
C PRO A 554 12.23 0.44 9.94
N ASN A 555 13.08 0.58 8.92
CA ASN A 555 13.12 1.72 8.00
C ASN A 555 12.64 1.34 6.58
N MET A 556 11.48 0.67 6.50
CA MET A 556 10.91 0.15 5.25
C MET A 556 9.96 1.12 4.52
#